data_AF-A0ABD4X2F8-F1
#
_entry.id   AF-A0ABD4X2F8-F1
#
_cell.length_a   1.000
_cell.length_b   1.000
_cell.length_c   1.000
_cell.angle_alpha   90.00
_cell.angle_beta   90.00
_cell.angle_gamma   90.00
#
_symmetry.space_group_name_H-M   'P 1'
#
loop_
_entity.id
_entity.type
_entity.pdbx_description
1 polymer ?
#
loop_
_entity_poly.entity_id
_entity_poly.type
_entity_poly.pdbx_seq_one_letter_code
_entity_poly.pdbx_strand_id
1 'polypeptide(L)' 'MKNYAVFIASFVVFLFAFQILSGLFLTLTYVPDTSRHFSGSTVSIFGSENFNYTLLSAIISATLSFIISKKLSILKNNN' A
#
# COMPACT_ATOMS: atom_id res chain seq x y z
N MET A 1 -17.85 5.11 -18.51
CA MET A 1 -16.58 5.45 -17.82
C MET A 1 -16.73 5.79 -16.32
N LYS A 2 -17.91 6.14 -15.79
CA LYS A 2 -18.09 6.47 -14.35
C LYS A 2 -17.76 5.34 -13.37
N ASN A 3 -17.99 4.07 -13.73
CA ASN A 3 -17.72 2.94 -12.83
C ASN A 3 -16.21 2.70 -12.62
N TYR A 4 -15.37 3.07 -13.60
CA TYR A 4 -13.91 3.01 -13.46
C TYR A 4 -13.37 4.11 -12.55
N ALA A 5 -13.99 5.29 -12.55
CA ALA A 5 -13.61 6.37 -11.64
C ALA A 5 -13.81 5.98 -10.17
N VAL A 6 -14.89 5.25 -9.86
CA VAL A 6 -15.14 4.73 -8.50
C VAL A 6 -14.09 3.71 -8.10
N PHE A 7 -13.71 2.82 -9.01
CA PHE A 7 -12.62 1.87 -8.78
C PHE A 7 -11.28 2.56 -8.52
N ILE A 8 -10.90 3.53 -9.36
CA ILE A 8 -9.61 4.24 -9.20
C ILE A 8 -9.59 5.04 -7.90
N ALA A 9 -10.69 5.77 -7.60
CA ALA A 9 -10.78 6.54 -6.36
C ALA A 9 -10.68 5.63 -5.12
N SER A 10 -11.40 4.49 -5.12
CA SER A 10 -11.34 3.53 -4.02
C SER A 10 -9.95 2.92 -3.88
N PHE A 11 -9.31 2.57 -5.00
CA PHE A 11 -7.96 2.01 -5.03
C PHE A 11 -6.93 2.95 -4.41
N VAL A 12 -6.95 4.23 -4.77
CA VAL A 12 -6.02 5.23 -4.23
C VAL A 12 -6.21 5.36 -2.71
N VAL A 13 -7.46 5.43 -2.23
CA VAL A 13 -7.76 5.52 -0.79
C VAL A 13 -7.24 4.29 -0.03
N PHE A 14 -7.53 3.08 -0.52
CA PHE A 14 -7.04 1.85 0.11
C PHE A 14 -5.52 1.75 0.09
N LEU A 15 -4.87 2.15 -1.00
CA LEU A 15 -3.42 2.11 -1.12
C LEU A 15 -2.76 3.06 -0.12
N PHE A 16 -3.30 4.27 0.01
CA PHE A 16 -2.80 5.26 0.96
C PHE A 16 -2.97 4.79 2.41
N ALA A 17 -4.14 4.23 2.74
CA ALA A 17 -4.40 3.66 4.05
C ALA A 17 -3.41 2.52 4.38
N PHE A 18 -3.15 1.63 3.43
CA PHE A 18 -2.19 0.53 3.59
C PHE A 18 -0.77 1.07 3.82
N GLN A 19 -0.36 2.08 3.05
CA GLN A 19 0.97 2.67 3.18
C GLN A 19 1.18 3.36 4.53
N ILE A 20 0.19 4.12 5.02
CA ILE A 20 0.24 4.76 6.34
C ILE A 20 0.30 3.71 7.44
N LEU A 21 -0.54 2.67 7.37
CA LEU A 21 -0.64 1.66 8.41
C LEU A 21 0.64 0.81 8.47
N SER A 22 1.19 0.41 7.32
CA SER A 22 2.47 -0.30 7.24
C SER A 22 3.63 0.58 7.68
N GLY A 23 3.64 1.86 7.30
CA GLY A 23 4.67 2.81 7.75
C GLY A 23 4.65 3.02 9.27
N LEU A 24 3.45 3.19 9.84
CA LEU A 24 3.27 3.33 11.28
C LEU A 24 3.71 2.06 12.02
N PHE A 25 3.32 0.88 11.52
CA PHE A 25 3.73 -0.40 12.08
C PHE A 25 5.26 -0.54 12.08
N LEU A 26 5.91 -0.14 10.98
CA LEU A 26 7.36 -0.15 10.89
C LEU A 26 7.97 0.80 11.92
N THR A 27 7.48 2.03 12.07
CA THR A 27 7.99 2.96 13.09
C THR A 27 7.83 2.44 14.52
N LEU A 28 6.74 1.72 14.82
CA LEU A 28 6.49 1.16 16.16
C LEU A 28 7.36 -0.06 16.48
N THR A 29 7.75 -0.84 15.46
CA THR A 29 8.44 -2.13 15.65
C THR A 29 9.91 -2.08 15.27
N TYR A 30 10.33 -1.09 14.49
CA TYR A 30 11.69 -0.94 14.01
C TYR A 30 12.53 -0.20 15.06
N VAL A 31 13.57 -0.88 15.54
CA VAL A 31 14.64 -0.25 16.32
C VAL A 31 15.74 0.17 15.35
N PRO A 32 16.07 1.47 15.24
CA PRO A 32 17.14 1.93 14.36
C PRO A 32 18.50 1.47 14.90
N ASP A 33 19.22 0.65 14.14
CA ASP A 33 20.56 0.22 14.50
C ASP A 33 21.58 1.33 14.18
N THR A 34 21.94 2.11 15.19
CA THR A 34 22.92 3.21 15.05
C THR A 34 24.37 2.73 15.08
N SER A 35 24.63 1.45 15.38
CA SER A 35 25.98 0.93 15.62
C SER A 35 26.79 0.69 14.34
N ARG A 36 26.13 0.61 13.18
CA ARG A 36 26.75 0.24 11.89
C ARG A 36 27.04 1.41 10.94
N HIS A 37 26.71 2.64 11.32
CA HIS A 37 26.68 3.77 10.37
C HIS A 37 27.93 4.65 10.32
N PHE A 38 28.97 4.39 11.12
CA PHE A 38 30.14 5.28 11.19
C PHE A 38 31.35 4.90 10.32
N SER A 39 31.31 3.77 9.60
CA SER A 39 32.45 3.32 8.80
C SER A 39 32.04 2.92 7.40
N GLY A 40 32.09 3.90 6.48
CA GLY A 40 32.00 3.66 5.04
C GLY A 40 30.65 4.04 4.46
N SER A 41 30.72 4.87 3.41
CA SER A 41 29.65 5.39 2.55
C SER A 41 28.65 4.32 2.06
N THR A 42 27.84 3.80 2.97
CA THR A 42 26.73 2.91 2.66
C THR A 42 25.48 3.77 2.76
N VAL A 43 25.06 4.30 1.61
CA VAL A 43 23.72 4.84 1.44
C VAL A 43 22.78 3.83 2.07
N SER A 44 22.03 4.24 3.09
CA SER A 44 21.01 3.44 3.73
C SER A 44 19.94 3.10 2.69
N ILE A 45 20.15 2.03 1.93
CA ILE A 45 19.15 1.47 1.03
C ILE A 45 18.14 0.79 1.93
N PHE A 46 17.16 1.56 2.38
CA PHE A 46 15.92 1.02 2.90
C PHE A 46 15.32 0.13 1.80
N GLY A 47 15.41 -1.21 1.95
CA GLY A 47 14.86 -2.16 0.98
C GLY A 47 15.86 -3.02 0.19
N SER A 48 17.04 -3.33 0.74
CA SER A 48 17.94 -4.40 0.23
C SER A 48 17.37 -5.82 0.38
N GLU A 49 16.08 -5.96 0.63
CA GLU A 49 15.38 -7.24 0.71
C GLU A 49 14.68 -7.44 -0.63
N ASN A 50 14.89 -8.58 -1.30
CA ASN A 50 14.31 -8.88 -2.63
C ASN A 50 12.77 -8.93 -2.66
N PHE A 51 12.10 -8.55 -1.57
CA PHE A 51 10.66 -8.60 -1.40
C PHE A 51 10.05 -7.22 -1.64
N ASN A 52 9.34 -7.08 -2.77
CA ASN A 52 8.79 -5.81 -3.22
C ASN A 52 7.43 -5.54 -2.55
N TYR A 53 7.45 -5.17 -1.27
CA TYR A 53 6.25 -4.92 -0.45
C TYR A 53 5.31 -3.86 -1.06
N THR A 54 5.86 -2.93 -1.85
CA THR A 54 5.08 -1.92 -2.61
C THR A 54 4.16 -2.55 -3.65
N LEU A 55 4.64 -3.58 -4.36
CA LEU A 55 3.79 -4.29 -5.34
C LEU A 55 2.74 -5.14 -4.63
N LEU A 56 3.11 -5.76 -3.51
CA LEU A 56 2.17 -6.56 -2.71
C LEU A 56 1.01 -5.71 -2.18
N SER A 57 1.31 -4.53 -1.59
CA SER A 57 0.28 -3.62 -1.09
C SER A 57 -0.60 -3.07 -2.22
N ALA A 58 -0.01 -2.80 -3.39
CA ALA A 58 -0.76 -2.39 -4.57
C ALA A 58 -1.72 -3.49 -5.06
N ILE A 59 -1.28 -4.75 -5.13
CA ILE A 59 -2.13 -5.87 -5.56
C ILE A 59 -3.32 -6.05 -4.59
N ILE A 60 -3.05 -6.04 -3.27
CA ILE A 60 -4.09 -6.19 -2.25
C ILE A 60 -5.11 -5.06 -2.33
N SER A 61 -4.63 -3.82 -2.45
CA SER A 61 -5.49 -2.64 -2.60
C SER A 61 -6.34 -2.72 -3.88
N ALA A 62 -5.75 -3.17 -4.99
CA ALA A 62 -6.46 -3.32 -6.26
C ALA A 62 -7.56 -4.37 -6.18
N THR A 63 -7.30 -5.51 -5.53
CA THR A 63 -8.31 -6.56 -5.32
C THR A 63 -9.47 -6.06 -4.44
N LEU A 64 -9.18 -5.36 -3.35
CA LEU A 64 -10.21 -4.78 -2.47
C LEU A 64 -11.06 -3.74 -3.19
N SER A 65 -10.42 -2.84 -3.92
CA SER A 65 -11.11 -1.83 -4.72
C SER A 65 -12.00 -2.47 -5.79
N PHE A 66 -11.55 -3.57 -6.40
CA PHE A 66 -12.32 -4.27 -7.43
C PHE A 66 -13.59 -4.90 -6.85
N ILE A 67 -13.49 -5.54 -5.69
CA ILE A 67 -14.64 -6.13 -4.98
C ILE A 67 -15.67 -5.03 -4.64
N ILE A 68 -15.21 -3.89 -4.13
CA ILE A 68 -16.05 -2.77 -3.72
C ILE A 68 -16.74 -2.13 -4.93
N SER A 69 -15.98 -1.88 -6.01
CA SER A 69 -16.51 -1.37 -7.26
C SER A 69 -17.59 -2.29 -7.85
N LYS A 70 -17.34 -3.60 -7.85
CA LYS A 70 -18.31 -4.60 -8.33
C LYS A 70 -19.58 -4.62 -7.48
N LYS A 71 -19.44 -4.60 -6.14
CA LYS A 71 -20.60 -4.61 -5.22
C LYS A 71 -21.44 -3.35 -5.35
N LEU A 72 -20.82 -2.18 -5.49
CA LEU A 72 -21.50 -0.90 -5.68
C LEU A 72 -22.19 -0.82 -7.05
N SER A 73 -21.59 -1.40 -8.10
CA SER A 73 -22.21 -1.48 -9.41
C SER A 73 -23.44 -2.38 -9.44
N ILE A 74 -23.44 -3.49 -8.69
CA ILE A 74 -24.61 -4.38 -8.56
C ILE A 74 -25.74 -3.67 -7.81
N LEU A 75 -25.42 -2.97 -6.72
CA LEU A 75 -26.40 -2.21 -5.94
C LEU A 75 -27.08 -1.13 -6.79
N LYS A 76 -26.31 -0.44 -7.64
CA LYS A 76 -26.83 0.59 -8.54
C LYS A 76 -27.74 0.05 -9.65
N ASN A 77 -27.62 -1.23 -10.02
CA ASN A 77 -28.44 -1.83 -11.09
C ASN A 77 -29.79 -2.38 -10.58
N ASN A 78 -29.97 -2.46 -9.25
CA ASN A 78 -31.20 -2.91 -8.60
C ASN A 78 -32.08 -1.75 -8.06
N ASN A 79 -31.69 -0.50 -8.32
CA ASN A 79 -32.47 0.72 -8.06
C ASN A 79 -32.87 1.36 -9.38
#